data_AF-A0A839TVL4-F1
#
_entry.id   AF-A0A839TVL4-F1
#
_cell.length_a   1.000
_cell.length_b   1.000
_cell.length_c   1.000
_cell.angle_alpha   90.00
_cell.angle_beta   90.00
_cell.angle_gamma   90.00
#
_symmetry.space_group_name_H-M   'P 1'
#
loop_
_entity.id
_entity.type
_entity.pdbx_description
1 polymer ?
#
loop_
_entity_poly.entity_id
_entity_poly.type
_entity_poly.pdbx_seq_one_letter_code
_entity_poly.pdbx_strand_id
1 'polypeptide(L)' 'MFVVCKDHVELAIDMFVDEYEDAPDIVDLKETEFSDWDPPVQCAHCDQPAKFLVV' A
#
# COMPACT_ATOMS: atom_id res chain seq x y z
N MET A 1 3.38 7.05 -0.32
CA MET A 1 2.24 6.13 -0.56
C MET A 1 2.75 4.87 -1.26
N PHE A 2 2.45 3.69 -0.73
CA PHE A 2 2.87 2.41 -1.29
C PHE A 2 1.65 1.52 -1.49
N VAL A 3 1.53 0.92 -2.68
CA VAL A 3 0.41 0.04 -3.03
C VAL A 3 0.96 -1.36 -3.24
N VAL A 4 0.64 -2.26 -2.31
CA VAL A 4 1.36 -3.52 -2.16
C VAL A 4 0.43 -4.70 -1.92
N CYS A 5 0.94 -5.89 -2.21
CA CYS A 5 0.27 -7.14 -1.87
C CYS A 5 0.46 -7.47 -0.39
N LYS A 6 -0.25 -8.50 0.09
CA LYS A 6 -0.19 -8.95 1.49
C LYS A 6 1.23 -9.32 1.95
N ASP A 7 2.02 -9.93 1.07
CA ASP A 7 3.40 -10.34 1.39
C ASP A 7 4.36 -9.16 1.55
N HIS A 8 4.10 -8.04 0.87
CA HIS A 8 4.99 -6.87 0.90
C HIS A 8 4.45 -5.70 1.73
N VAL A 9 3.36 -5.90 2.48
CA VAL A 9 2.79 -4.85 3.34
C VAL A 9 3.73 -4.49 4.49
N GLU A 10 4.35 -5.49 5.11
CA GLU A 10 5.31 -5.27 6.21
C GLU A 10 6.54 -4.48 5.72
N LEU A 11 7.07 -4.85 4.54
CA LEU A 11 8.17 -4.13 3.91
C LEU A 11 7.81 -2.67 3.59
N ALA A 12 6.61 -2.45 3.07
CA ALA A 12 6.15 -1.10 2.75
C ALA A 12 5.96 -0.22 3.99
N ILE A 13 5.52 -0.82 5.10
CA ILE A 13 5.42 -0.12 6.40
C ILE A 13 6.81 0.29 6.88
N ASP A 14 7.78 -0.65 6.89
CA ASP A 14 9.15 -0.33 7.29
C ASP A 14 9.75 0.77 6.43
N MET A 15 9.59 0.69 5.10
CA MET A 15 10.06 1.72 4.17
C MET A 15 9.40 3.08 4.41
N PHE A 16 8.10 3.09 4.72
CA PHE A 16 7.39 4.32 5.01
C PHE A 16 7.89 4.94 6.32
N VAL A 17 8.03 4.16 7.38
CA VAL A 17 8.54 4.64 8.66
C VAL A 17 9.98 5.16 8.51
N ASP A 18 10.82 4.49 7.73
CA ASP A 18 12.18 4.95 7.46
C ASP A 18 12.23 6.26 6.66
N GLU A 19 11.31 6.45 5.71
CA GLU A 19 11.30 7.64 4.82
C GLU A 19 10.61 8.85 5.45
N TYR A 20 9.48 8.63 6.14
CA TYR A 20 8.63 9.68 6.68
C TYR A 20 8.78 9.87 8.20
N GLU A 21 9.51 8.98 8.89
CA GLU A 21 9.67 8.96 10.35
C GLU A 21 8.32 8.95 11.12
N ASP A 22 7.23 8.52 10.46
CA ASP A 22 5.86 8.55 10.97
C ASP A 22 5.15 7.20 10.72
N ALA A 23 4.07 6.95 11.46
CA ALA A 23 3.33 5.70 11.37
C ALA A 23 2.37 5.76 10.16
N PRO A 24 2.47 4.83 9.21
CA PRO A 24 1.55 4.82 8.08
C PRO A 24 0.16 4.33 8.46
N ASP A 25 -0.84 4.83 7.75
CA ASP A 25 -2.19 4.29 7.69
C ASP A 25 -2.27 3.19 6.62
N ILE A 26 -2.89 2.06 6.99
CA ILE A 26 -3.05 0.91 6.10
C ILE A 26 -4.51 0.80 5.70
N VAL A 27 -4.78 0.92 4.40
CA VAL A 27 -6.13 0.86 3.83
C VAL A 27 -6.25 -0.38 2.94
N ASP A 28 -7.32 -1.16 3.12
CA ASP A 28 -7.64 -2.28 2.23
C ASP A 28 -8.38 -1.80 0.98
N LEU A 29 -7.77 -2.04 -0.18
CA LEU A 29 -8.29 -1.63 -1.48
C LEU A 29 -9.59 -2.36 -1.86
N LYS A 30 -9.92 -3.49 -1.22
CA LYS A 30 -11.18 -4.20 -1.47
C LYS A 30 -12.39 -3.54 -0.80
N GLU A 31 -12.18 -2.89 0.33
CA GLU A 31 -13.27 -2.32 1.12
C GLU A 31 -13.47 -0.82 0.85
N THR A 32 -12.47 -0.16 0.26
CA THR A 32 -12.50 1.28 -0.03
C THR A 32 -12.57 1.54 -1.54
N GLU A 33 -13.69 2.12 -2.00
CA GLU A 33 -13.78 2.74 -3.31
C GLU A 33 -13.24 4.18 -3.22
N PHE A 34 -12.09 4.41 -3.83
CA PHE A 34 -11.50 5.73 -3.95
C PHE A 34 -12.23 6.48 -5.08
N SER A 35 -12.98 7.54 -4.73
CA SER A 35 -13.79 8.28 -5.72
C SER A 35 -13.00 9.16 -6.69
N ASP A 36 -11.76 9.52 -6.33
CA ASP A 36 -10.92 10.49 -7.07
C ASP A 36 -9.59 9.87 -7.57
N TRP A 37 -9.37 8.58 -7.36
CA TRP A 37 -8.11 7.94 -7.68
C TRP A 37 -8.27 6.44 -7.92
N ASP A 38 -7.80 5.94 -9.05
CA ASP A 38 -7.70 4.50 -9.30
C ASP A 38 -6.39 3.95 -8.71
N PRO A 39 -6.44 3.15 -7.63
CA PRO A 39 -5.25 2.54 -7.08
C PRO A 39 -4.64 1.56 -8.09
N PRO A 40 -3.31 1.53 -8.23
CA PRO A 40 -2.65 0.52 -9.05
C PRO A 40 -2.99 -0.88 -8.55
N VAL A 41 -3.48 -1.71 -9.47
CA VAL A 41 -3.91 -3.08 -9.18
C VAL A 41 -2.76 -4.04 -8.91
N GLN A 42 -1.51 -3.60 -9.12
CA GLN A 42 -0.31 -4.42 -9.01
C GLN A 42 0.61 -3.89 -7.91
N CYS A 43 1.23 -4.80 -7.17
CA CYS A 43 2.15 -4.50 -6.09
C CYS A 43 3.37 -3.72 -6.61
N ALA A 44 3.80 -2.70 -5.88
CA ALA A 44 5.00 -1.94 -6.20
C ALA A 44 6.30 -2.78 -6.17
N HIS A 45 6.31 -3.91 -5.46
CA HIS A 45 7.49 -4.75 -5.27
C HIS A 45 7.44 -6.09 -6.02
N CYS A 46 6.31 -6.45 -6.66
CA CYS A 46 6.18 -7.69 -7.43
C CYS A 46 4.98 -7.68 -8.39
N ASP A 47 4.84 -8.70 -9.24
CA ASP A 47 3.71 -8.83 -10.16
C ASP A 47 2.40 -9.39 -9.53
N GLN A 48 2.32 -9.41 -8.20
CA GLN A 48 1.10 -9.83 -7.50
C GLN A 48 0.05 -8.71 -7.49
N PRO A 49 -1.24 -9.05 -7.39
CA PRO A 49 -2.28 -8.04 -7.22
C PRO A 49 -2.09 -7.31 -5.89
N ALA A 50 -2.10 -5.99 -5.94
CA ALA A 50 -2.07 -5.18 -4.73
C ALA A 50 -3.41 -5.25 -3.99
N LYS A 51 -3.32 -5.17 -2.66
CA LYS A 51 -4.47 -5.27 -1.75
C LYS A 51 -4.47 -4.17 -0.70
N PHE A 52 -3.30 -3.65 -0.37
CA PHE A 52 -3.13 -2.66 0.69
C PHE A 52 -2.51 -1.38 0.14
N LEU A 53 -2.99 -0.26 0.63
CA LEU A 53 -2.42 1.06 0.47
C LEU A 53 -1.82 1.48 1.81
N VAL A 54 -0.54 1.86 1.79
CA VAL A 54 0.21 2.36 2.94
C VAL A 54 0.46 3.85 2.68
N VAL A 55 -0.12 4.73 3.49
CA VAL A 55 -0.14 6.20 3.30
C VAL A 55 0.13 6.98 4.57
#